data_AF-A0A382NG97-F1
#
_entry.id   AF-A0A382NG97-F1
#
_cell.length_a   1.000
_cell.length_b   1.000
_cell.length_c   1.000
_cell.angle_alpha   90.00
_cell.angle_beta   90.00
_cell.angle_gamma   90.00
#
_symmetry.space_group_name_H-M   'P 1'
#
loop_
_entity.id
_entity.type
_entity.pdbx_description
1 polymer ?
#
loop_
_entity_poly.entity_id
_entity_poly.type
_entity_poly.pdbx_seq_one_letter_code
_entity_poly.pdbx_strand_id
1 'polypeptide(L)'
;VRKANTSRQSIAIRSLLTLTLVFSLLFATASSVFAETMPASGGTISFADGDVTVAAPDSAQSADVTVTYTALTSATAPAGAPAGKSFGSQIFTLTSSATFKQFASVIVKYTA
;
A
#
# COMPACT_ATOMS: atom_id res chain seq x y z
N VAL A 1 -10.46 -31.39 44.35
CA VAL A 1 -10.11 -31.19 42.91
C VAL A 1 -10.33 -29.73 42.51
N ARG A 2 -9.36 -28.82 42.76
CA ARG A 2 -9.44 -27.40 42.35
C ARG A 2 -8.01 -26.85 42.14
N LYS A 3 -7.32 -27.30 41.09
CA LYS A 3 -6.01 -26.72 40.71
C LYS A 3 -5.71 -26.79 39.20
N ALA A 4 -6.49 -27.54 38.42
CA ALA A 4 -6.28 -27.73 36.98
C ALA A 4 -6.98 -26.69 36.08
N ASN A 5 -7.98 -25.95 36.56
CA ASN A 5 -8.71 -24.97 35.73
C ASN A 5 -7.92 -23.69 35.48
N THR A 6 -7.09 -23.26 36.43
CA THR A 6 -6.34 -22.01 36.34
C THR A 6 -5.21 -22.07 35.29
N SER A 7 -4.60 -23.25 35.09
CA SER A 7 -3.53 -23.42 34.09
C SER A 7 -4.06 -23.44 32.66
N ARG A 8 -5.17 -24.16 32.41
CA ARG A 8 -5.82 -24.20 31.09
C ARG A 8 -6.39 -22.84 30.69
N GLN A 9 -6.98 -22.12 31.64
CA GLN A 9 -7.51 -20.77 31.42
C GLN A 9 -6.38 -19.75 31.19
N SER A 10 -5.26 -19.88 31.92
CA SER A 10 -4.03 -19.10 31.69
C SER A 10 -3.45 -19.33 30.29
N ILE A 11 -3.40 -20.58 29.82
CA ILE A 11 -2.94 -20.92 28.47
C ILE A 11 -3.88 -20.34 27.42
N ALA A 12 -5.21 -20.47 27.60
CA ALA A 12 -6.19 -19.92 26.67
C ALA A 12 -6.09 -18.39 26.55
N ILE A 13 -5.95 -17.67 27.67
CA ILE A 13 -5.78 -16.22 27.68
C ILE A 13 -4.48 -15.81 26.98
N ARG A 14 -3.36 -16.48 27.27
CA ARG A 14 -2.08 -16.21 26.61
C ARG A 14 -2.14 -16.48 25.12
N SER A 15 -2.77 -17.58 24.70
CA SER A 15 -2.93 -17.95 23.30
C SER A 15 -3.81 -16.94 22.56
N LEU A 16 -4.89 -16.49 23.19
CA LEU A 16 -5.76 -15.43 22.65
C LEU A 16 -4.97 -14.13 22.47
N LEU A 17 -4.27 -13.66 23.51
CA LEU A 17 -3.43 -12.45 23.45
C LEU A 17 -2.37 -12.52 22.34
N THR A 18 -1.70 -13.66 22.19
CA THR A 18 -0.74 -13.85 21.10
C THR A 18 -1.41 -13.81 19.73
N LEU A 19 -2.61 -14.41 19.61
CA LEU A 19 -3.35 -14.39 18.36
C LEU A 19 -3.83 -12.97 18.01
N THR A 20 -4.33 -12.21 18.99
CA THR A 20 -4.73 -10.81 18.78
C THR A 20 -3.54 -9.95 18.39
N LEU A 21 -2.37 -10.17 19.00
CA LEU A 21 -1.13 -9.46 18.66
C LEU A 21 -0.69 -9.78 17.23
N VAL A 22 -0.64 -11.06 16.85
CA VAL A 22 -0.30 -11.50 15.49
C VAL A 22 -1.28 -10.94 14.47
N PHE A 23 -2.58 -10.97 14.77
CA PHE A 23 -3.60 -10.40 13.89
C PHE A 23 -3.40 -8.90 13.74
N SER A 24 -3.18 -8.16 14.84
CA SER A 24 -2.92 -6.72 14.80
C SER A 24 -1.67 -6.35 14.00
N LEU A 25 -0.59 -7.13 14.14
CA LEU A 25 0.65 -6.97 13.37
C LEU A 25 0.45 -7.23 11.87
N LEU A 26 -0.39 -8.20 11.52
CA LEU A 26 -0.72 -8.49 10.13
C LEU A 26 -1.40 -7.29 9.46
N PHE A 27 -2.39 -6.67 10.11
CA PHE A 27 -3.05 -5.47 9.57
C PHE A 27 -2.14 -4.23 9.57
N ALA A 28 -1.22 -4.10 10.54
CA ALA A 28 -0.27 -2.99 10.57
C ALA A 28 0.77 -3.03 9.42
N THR A 29 0.98 -4.21 8.83
CA THR A 29 1.96 -4.45 7.75
C THR A 29 1.32 -4.74 6.40
N ALA A 30 0.03 -5.02 6.36
CA ALA A 30 -0.70 -5.29 5.12
C ALA A 30 -0.69 -4.04 4.22
N SER A 31 -0.02 -4.16 3.07
CA SER A 31 -0.05 -3.17 2.00
C SER A 31 -1.19 -3.53 1.05
N SER A 32 -2.01 -2.55 0.64
CA SER A 32 -3.06 -2.79 -0.36
C SER A 32 -2.50 -2.64 -1.77
N VAL A 33 -2.70 -3.64 -2.63
CA VAL A 33 -2.20 -3.66 -4.00
C VAL A 33 -3.37 -3.57 -4.98
N PHE A 34 -3.31 -2.61 -5.89
CA PHE A 34 -4.28 -2.39 -6.96
C PHE A 34 -3.55 -2.33 -8.30
N ALA A 35 -4.17 -2.82 -9.37
CA ALA A 35 -3.59 -2.77 -10.70
C ALA A 35 -4.63 -2.27 -11.70
N GLU A 36 -4.26 -1.30 -12.52
CA GLU A 36 -5.06 -0.78 -13.62
C GLU A 36 -4.27 -0.81 -14.93
N THR A 37 -4.98 -0.87 -16.05
CA THR A 37 -4.37 -0.92 -17.37
C THR A 37 -4.44 0.46 -18.02
N MET A 38 -3.28 1.03 -18.31
CA MET A 38 -3.13 2.19 -19.18
C MET A 38 -3.15 1.71 -20.64
N PRO A 39 -4.15 2.10 -21.45
CA PRO A 39 -4.24 1.64 -22.83
C PRO A 39 -3.10 2.22 -23.69
N ALA A 40 -2.76 1.57 -24.80
CA ALA A 40 -1.71 2.03 -25.72
C ALA A 40 -1.91 3.47 -26.22
N SER A 41 -3.17 3.90 -26.30
CA SER A 41 -3.57 5.26 -26.69
C SER A 41 -3.21 6.33 -25.67
N GLY A 42 -2.73 6.00 -24.47
CA GLY A 42 -2.62 6.96 -23.38
C GLY A 42 -3.95 7.18 -22.66
N GLY A 43 -3.95 8.05 -21.66
CA GLY A 43 -5.12 8.31 -20.82
C GLY A 43 -4.77 8.64 -19.38
N THR A 44 -5.75 8.53 -18.50
CA THR A 44 -5.60 8.74 -17.05
C THR A 44 -6.18 7.57 -16.29
N ILE A 45 -5.44 7.08 -15.31
CA ILE A 45 -5.85 6.07 -14.34
C ILE A 45 -5.72 6.64 -12.93
N SER A 46 -6.52 6.13 -12.00
CA SER A 46 -6.65 6.74 -10.67
C SER A 46 -6.68 5.68 -9.59
N PHE A 47 -5.86 5.88 -8.56
CA PHE A 47 -5.74 5.01 -7.40
C PHE A 47 -6.12 5.78 -6.13
N ALA A 48 -6.32 5.04 -5.03
CA ALA A 48 -6.60 5.60 -3.70
C ALA A 48 -7.73 6.66 -3.75
N ASP A 49 -8.87 6.28 -4.35
CA ASP A 49 -10.07 7.11 -4.46
C ASP A 49 -9.86 8.50 -5.12
N GLY A 50 -8.83 8.65 -5.96
CA GLY A 50 -8.52 9.92 -6.62
C GLY A 50 -7.30 10.66 -6.07
N ASP A 51 -6.70 10.19 -4.98
CA ASP A 51 -5.57 10.87 -4.35
C ASP A 51 -4.25 10.65 -5.10
N VAL A 52 -4.16 9.62 -5.94
CA VAL A 52 -3.02 9.36 -6.83
C VAL A 52 -3.51 9.10 -8.24
N THR A 53 -3.18 9.97 -9.18
CA THR A 53 -3.51 9.79 -10.60
C THR A 53 -2.26 9.67 -11.45
N VAL A 54 -2.28 8.76 -12.41
CA VAL A 54 -1.23 8.62 -13.43
C VAL A 54 -1.83 8.99 -14.77
N ALA A 55 -1.23 9.95 -15.45
CA ALA A 55 -1.62 10.40 -16.78
C ALA A 55 -0.49 10.15 -17.77
N ALA A 56 -0.80 9.51 -18.89
CA ALA A 56 0.16 9.27 -19.97
C ALA A 56 -0.37 9.91 -21.26
N PRO A 57 0.44 10.70 -21.99
CA PRO A 57 0.02 11.26 -23.26
C PRO A 57 -0.15 10.17 -24.32
N ASP A 58 -0.82 10.51 -25.41
CA ASP A 58 -0.98 9.62 -26.54
C ASP A 58 0.37 9.13 -27.06
N SER A 59 0.45 7.84 -27.39
CA SER A 59 1.68 7.20 -27.86
C SER A 59 2.84 7.19 -26.85
N ALA A 60 2.59 7.42 -25.56
CA ALA A 60 3.60 7.23 -24.52
C ALA A 60 4.01 5.76 -24.36
N GLN A 61 3.20 4.82 -24.87
CA GLN A 61 3.46 3.39 -24.91
C GLN A 61 2.98 2.85 -26.26
N SER A 62 3.47 1.67 -26.65
CA SER A 62 3.09 1.02 -27.93
C SER A 62 2.14 -0.16 -27.76
N ALA A 63 1.85 -0.52 -26.52
CA ALA A 63 0.91 -1.55 -26.12
C ALA A 63 0.31 -1.13 -24.78
N ASP A 64 -0.74 -1.82 -24.36
CA ASP A 64 -1.34 -1.62 -23.05
C ASP A 64 -0.30 -1.93 -21.96
N VAL A 65 -0.23 -1.05 -20.96
CA VAL A 65 0.70 -1.15 -19.83
C VAL A 65 -0.10 -1.29 -18.55
N THR A 66 0.17 -2.34 -17.78
CA THR A 66 -0.39 -2.48 -16.44
C THR A 66 0.42 -1.63 -15.47
N VAL A 67 -0.25 -0.77 -14.72
CA VAL A 67 0.32 0.03 -13.64
C VAL A 67 -0.22 -0.51 -12.32
N THR A 68 0.69 -0.96 -11.47
CA THR A 68 0.41 -1.49 -10.15
C THR A 68 0.72 -0.43 -9.10
N TYR A 69 -0.28 -0.09 -8.31
CA TYR A 69 -0.20 0.76 -7.14
C TYR A 69 -0.19 -0.08 -5.87
N THR A 70 0.78 0.15 -4.99
CA THR A 70 0.82 -0.46 -3.66
C THR A 70 0.83 0.62 -2.61
N ALA A 71 -0.22 0.71 -1.80
CA ALA A 71 -0.23 1.60 -0.64
C ALA A 71 0.65 1.02 0.46
N LEU A 72 1.58 1.82 0.97
CA LEU A 72 2.50 1.48 2.03
C LEU A 72 2.12 2.18 3.33
N THR A 73 2.55 1.61 4.45
CA THR A 73 2.46 2.26 5.75
C THR A 73 3.83 2.84 6.11
N SER A 74 3.90 3.65 7.17
CA SER A 74 5.19 4.11 7.71
C SER A 74 6.11 2.96 8.12
N ALA A 75 5.56 1.78 8.44
CA ALA A 75 6.32 0.58 8.80
C ALA A 75 6.91 -0.14 7.58
N THR A 76 6.29 -0.01 6.40
CA THR A 76 6.74 -0.64 5.15
C THR A 76 7.36 0.35 4.15
N ALA A 77 7.43 1.63 4.51
CA ALA A 77 8.09 2.66 3.72
C ALA A 77 9.59 2.37 3.59
N PRO A 78 10.21 2.63 2.41
CA PRO A 78 11.65 2.42 2.21
C PRO A 78 12.52 3.24 3.17
N ALA A 79 12.02 4.38 3.64
CA ALA A 79 12.64 5.22 4.64
C ALA A 79 11.57 5.92 5.49
N GLY A 80 11.91 6.25 6.74
CA GLY A 80 11.06 7.04 7.61
C GLY A 80 11.04 8.52 7.22
N ALA A 81 10.00 9.24 7.67
CA ALA A 81 9.97 10.69 7.56
C ALA A 81 11.14 11.30 8.37
N PRO A 82 11.68 12.46 7.95
CA PRO A 82 12.69 13.17 8.73
C PRO A 82 12.24 13.43 10.18
N ALA A 83 13.19 13.55 11.10
CA ALA A 83 12.90 13.75 12.52
C ALA A 83 12.00 14.97 12.74
N GLY A 84 10.92 14.78 13.53
CA GLY A 84 9.94 15.82 13.80
C GLY A 84 9.01 16.16 12.64
N LYS A 85 8.98 15.35 11.58
CA LYS A 85 8.11 15.52 10.41
C LYS A 85 7.22 14.29 10.20
N SER A 86 6.17 14.46 9.40
CA SER A 86 5.28 13.40 8.95
C SER A 86 5.13 13.46 7.43
N PHE A 87 4.77 12.33 6.81
CA PHE A 87 4.42 12.32 5.40
C PHE A 87 3.09 13.07 5.20
N GLY A 88 3.08 14.05 4.29
CA GLY A 88 1.88 14.82 3.96
C GLY A 88 0.94 14.10 2.97
N SER A 89 1.41 13.05 2.31
CA SER A 89 0.63 12.21 1.40
C SER A 89 0.64 10.76 1.84
N GLN A 90 -0.23 9.95 1.23
CA GLN A 90 -0.11 8.50 1.28
C GLN A 90 1.27 8.07 0.74
N ILE A 91 1.89 7.08 1.39
CA ILE A 91 3.14 6.46 0.92
C ILE A 91 2.74 5.32 -0.02
N PHE A 92 3.39 5.20 -1.18
CA PHE A 92 3.07 4.16 -2.14
C PHE A 92 4.23 3.83 -3.06
N THR A 93 4.11 2.71 -3.79
CA THR A 93 4.92 2.41 -4.97
C THR A 93 4.04 2.35 -6.21
N LEU A 94 4.55 2.83 -7.34
CA LEU A 94 4.00 2.59 -8.66
C LEU A 94 4.99 1.75 -9.45
N THR A 95 4.50 0.64 -9.99
CA THR A 95 5.28 -0.23 -10.87
C THR A 95 4.54 -0.39 -12.17
N SER A 96 5.20 -0.13 -13.30
CA SER A 96 4.65 -0.41 -14.63
C SER A 96 5.18 -1.74 -15.15
N SER A 97 4.36 -2.48 -15.89
CA SER A 97 4.78 -3.73 -16.54
C SER A 97 5.75 -3.52 -17.71
N ALA A 98 5.85 -2.28 -18.21
CA ALA A 98 6.77 -1.86 -19.26
C ALA A 98 7.21 -0.40 -19.09
N THR A 99 8.26 -0.02 -19.81
CA THR A 99 8.78 1.35 -19.84
C THR A 99 7.96 2.21 -20.79
N PHE A 100 7.58 3.41 -20.32
CA PHE A 100 6.99 4.43 -21.18
C PHE A 100 8.07 5.07 -22.07
N LYS A 101 7.76 5.29 -23.35
CA LYS A 101 8.61 5.96 -24.34
C LYS A 101 8.65 7.48 -24.16
N GLN A 102 7.69 8.02 -23.42
CA GLN A 102 7.56 9.43 -23.08
C GLN A 102 7.30 9.56 -21.58
N PHE A 103 7.42 10.78 -21.04
CA PHE A 103 7.12 11.01 -19.64
C PHE A 103 5.62 10.85 -19.35
N ALA A 104 5.30 9.99 -18.37
CA ALA A 104 4.01 10.00 -17.71
C ALA A 104 4.03 11.02 -16.56
N SER A 105 2.88 11.62 -16.26
CA SER A 105 2.68 12.52 -15.14
C SER A 105 2.04 11.75 -13.99
N VAL A 106 2.58 11.93 -12.77
CA VAL A 106 1.99 11.42 -11.53
C VAL A 106 1.58 12.60 -10.69
N ILE A 107 0.30 12.68 -10.34
CA ILE A 107 -0.27 13.74 -9.50
C ILE A 107 -0.69 13.08 -8.18
N VAL A 108 -0.21 13.66 -7.08
CA VAL A 108 -0.42 13.14 -5.73
C VAL A 108 -1.03 14.23 -4.88
N LYS A 109 -2.19 13.95 -4.31
CA LYS A 109 -2.80 14.83 -3.31
C LYS A 109 -2.04 14.71 -2.00
N TYR A 110 -1.79 15.84 -1.37
CA TYR A 110 -1.10 15.91 -0.09
C TYR A 110 -1.76 16.96 0.82
N THR A 111 -1.56 16.78 2.12
CA THR A 111 -1.89 17.73 3.17
C THR A 111 -0.59 18.37 3.65
N ALA A 112 -0.60 19.70 3.79
CA ALA A 112 0.56 20.50 4.22
C ALA A 112 0.59 20.67 5.75
#